data_AF-A0A1A6HV80-F1
#
_entry.id   AF-A0A1A6HV80-F1
#
_cell.length_a   1.000
_cell.length_b   1.000
_cell.length_c   1.000
_cell.angle_alpha   90.00
_cell.angle_beta   90.00
_cell.angle_gamma   90.00
#
_symmetry.space_group_name_H-M   'P 1'
#
loop_
_entity.id
_entity.type
_entity.pdbx_description
1 polymer ?
#
loop_
_entity_poly.entity_id
_entity_poly.type
_entity_poly.pdbx_seq_one_letter_code
_entity_poly.pdbx_strand_id
1 'polypeptide(L)'
;MAKAQKVELAEALALEPPWRHLCYVMLYAPNPRVLFSGRIPLRYAVLMCMRFDGRLGFPGGFVDDQSSSLEDGLHKKLLNSLGEGVSTFSVEHTDYRYTLSDAKSQVVAHFYTKCLTLEQLQHVEAKAPLAKDYGQEVLGLVRVPLYILRDGVGGLPAFLRNSFIGASREQLLETLRYLGILVPETSQSSMK
;
A
#
# COMPACT_ATOMS: atom_id res chain seq x y z
N MET A 1 15.82 -1.29 -14.69
CA MET A 1 15.06 -2.38 -14.02
C MET A 1 14.26 -3.08 -15.11
N ALA A 2 14.27 -4.41 -15.16
CA ALA A 2 13.36 -5.12 -16.06
C ALA A 2 11.92 -4.74 -15.68
N LYS A 3 11.10 -4.44 -16.67
CA LYS A 3 9.76 -3.89 -16.45
C LYS A 3 8.87 -5.03 -15.95
N ALA A 4 8.44 -4.96 -14.70
CA ALA A 4 7.48 -5.93 -14.17
C ALA A 4 6.23 -5.95 -15.08
N GLN A 5 5.75 -7.14 -15.44
CA GLN A 5 4.67 -7.31 -16.41
C GLN A 5 3.37 -7.65 -15.68
N LYS A 6 2.24 -7.06 -16.11
CA LYS A 6 0.92 -7.47 -15.62
C LYS A 6 0.61 -8.88 -16.15
N VAL A 7 0.20 -9.77 -15.25
CA VAL A 7 -0.18 -11.15 -15.54
C VAL A 7 -1.54 -11.44 -14.93
N GLU A 8 -2.29 -12.35 -15.57
CA GLU A 8 -3.58 -12.80 -15.03
C GLU A 8 -3.36 -13.60 -13.74
N LEU A 9 -4.34 -13.53 -12.82
CA LEU A 9 -4.20 -14.19 -11.52
C LEU A 9 -4.04 -15.71 -11.68
N ALA A 10 -4.83 -16.33 -12.55
CA ALA A 10 -4.76 -17.77 -12.79
C ALA A 10 -3.40 -18.20 -13.35
N GLU A 11 -2.79 -17.40 -14.23
CA GLU A 11 -1.45 -17.66 -14.75
C GLU A 11 -0.40 -17.53 -13.65
N ALA A 12 -0.52 -16.51 -12.79
CA ALA A 12 0.40 -16.32 -11.68
C ALA A 12 0.33 -17.45 -10.65
N LEU A 13 -0.86 -17.98 -10.36
CA LEU A 13 -1.07 -19.09 -9.43
C LEU A 13 -0.61 -20.45 -10.00
N ALA A 14 -0.48 -20.57 -11.32
CA ALA A 14 0.06 -21.77 -11.97
C ALA A 14 1.60 -21.80 -12.01
N LEU A 15 2.27 -20.77 -11.49
CA LEU A 15 3.72 -20.71 -11.44
C LEU A 15 4.26 -21.54 -10.27
N GLU A 16 4.95 -22.62 -10.61
CA GLU A 16 5.57 -23.54 -9.66
C GLU A 16 6.93 -23.00 -9.13
N PRO A 17 7.51 -23.60 -8.08
CA PRO A 17 8.85 -23.28 -7.61
C PRO A 17 9.88 -23.21 -8.77
N PRO A 18 10.80 -22.23 -8.76
CA PRO A 18 11.17 -21.38 -7.61
C PRO A 18 10.42 -20.03 -7.53
N TRP A 19 9.28 -19.87 -8.21
CA TRP A 19 8.52 -18.63 -8.14
C TRP A 19 7.98 -18.39 -6.72
N ARG A 20 8.05 -17.13 -6.28
CA ARG A 20 7.62 -16.70 -4.94
C ARG A 20 6.50 -15.69 -5.02
N HIS A 21 5.50 -15.85 -4.16
CA HIS A 21 4.34 -14.96 -4.09
C HIS A 21 4.54 -13.87 -3.03
N LEU A 22 4.41 -12.62 -3.45
CA LEU A 22 4.46 -11.43 -2.61
C LEU A 22 3.09 -10.77 -2.62
N CYS A 23 2.45 -10.62 -1.45
CA CYS A 23 1.17 -9.92 -1.34
C CYS A 23 1.33 -8.63 -0.55
N TYR A 24 0.68 -7.55 -0.99
CA TYR A 24 0.65 -6.28 -0.27
C TYR A 24 -0.64 -5.53 -0.58
N VAL A 25 -1.04 -4.64 0.33
CA VAL A 25 -2.34 -3.97 0.30
C VAL A 25 -2.21 -2.47 0.54
N MET A 26 -2.95 -1.69 -0.26
CA MET A 26 -3.24 -0.29 0.07
C MET A 26 -4.44 -0.24 1.01
N LEU A 27 -4.19 0.03 2.29
CA LEU A 27 -5.23 0.33 3.28
C LEU A 27 -5.58 1.81 3.19
N TYR A 28 -6.87 2.13 3.01
CA TYR A 28 -7.33 3.51 2.94
C TYR A 28 -8.69 3.70 3.59
N ALA A 29 -9.02 4.93 3.97
CA ALA A 29 -10.30 5.28 4.57
C ALA A 29 -10.74 6.69 4.16
N PRO A 30 -12.04 6.96 3.96
CA PRO A 30 -12.57 8.31 3.89
C PRO A 30 -12.18 9.11 5.13
N ASN A 31 -11.77 10.37 4.94
CA ASN A 31 -11.30 11.23 6.02
C ASN A 31 -11.96 12.61 5.92
N PRO A 32 -13.02 12.87 6.72
CA PRO A 32 -13.75 14.13 6.68
C PRO A 32 -13.00 15.30 7.34
N ARG A 33 -11.82 15.05 7.93
CA ARG A 33 -11.06 16.07 8.65
C ARG A 33 -10.40 17.06 7.68
N VAL A 34 -10.06 18.21 8.24
CA VAL A 34 -9.51 19.38 7.55
C VAL A 34 -8.24 19.84 8.27
N LEU A 35 -7.18 20.13 7.51
CA LEU A 35 -5.91 20.65 8.02
C LEU A 35 -5.96 22.17 8.21
N PHE A 36 -5.15 22.68 9.14
CA PHE A 36 -5.02 24.11 9.47
C PHE A 36 -6.35 24.81 9.76
N SER A 37 -7.09 24.24 10.71
CA SER A 37 -8.36 24.79 11.21
C SER A 37 -9.39 25.05 10.09
N GLY A 38 -9.56 24.09 9.18
CA GLY A 38 -10.64 24.15 8.18
C GLY A 38 -10.23 24.48 6.75
N ARG A 39 -8.94 24.69 6.46
CA ARG A 39 -8.54 25.26 5.16
C ARG A 39 -8.31 24.22 4.07
N ILE A 40 -7.85 23.02 4.43
CA ILE A 40 -7.43 22.01 3.45
C ILE A 40 -8.09 20.67 3.79
N PRO A 41 -9.04 20.18 2.97
CA PRO A 41 -9.68 18.88 3.21
C PRO A 41 -8.69 17.74 2.99
N LEU A 42 -8.66 16.77 3.92
CA LEU A 42 -7.80 15.59 3.81
C LEU A 42 -8.33 14.57 2.81
N ARG A 43 -9.67 14.47 2.69
CA ARG A 43 -10.43 13.60 1.77
C ARG A 43 -10.31 12.11 2.10
N TYR A 44 -9.10 11.56 2.08
CA TYR A 44 -8.82 10.18 2.44
C TYR A 44 -7.53 10.09 3.28
N ALA A 45 -7.45 9.05 4.10
CA ALA A 45 -6.21 8.58 4.69
C ALA A 45 -5.77 7.32 3.95
N VAL A 46 -4.50 7.25 3.57
CA VAL A 46 -3.89 6.08 2.92
C VAL A 46 -2.64 5.72 3.70
N LEU A 47 -2.46 4.46 4.05
CA LEU A 47 -1.27 4.00 4.77
C LEU A 47 -0.19 3.48 3.82
N MET A 48 1.03 3.94 4.08
CA MET A 48 2.28 3.32 3.62
C MET A 48 3.20 3.12 4.82
N CYS A 49 4.25 2.33 4.67
CA CYS A 49 5.24 2.11 5.70
C CYS A 49 6.65 2.47 5.21
N MET A 50 7.46 3.02 6.13
CA MET A 50 8.91 3.04 5.98
C MET A 50 9.44 1.64 6.25
N ARG A 51 10.16 1.08 5.30
CA ARG A 51 10.75 -0.25 5.38
C ARG A 51 12.19 -0.19 5.90
N PHE A 52 12.71 -1.34 6.33
CA PHE A 52 14.11 -1.49 6.77
C PHE A 52 15.15 -1.00 5.76
N ASP A 53 14.84 -1.04 4.47
CA ASP A 53 15.73 -0.60 3.39
C ASP A 53 15.63 0.91 3.08
N GLY A 54 14.97 1.68 3.94
CA GLY A 54 14.85 3.13 3.84
C GLY A 54 13.89 3.61 2.75
N ARG A 55 13.04 2.72 2.21
CA ARG A 55 12.08 3.02 1.15
C ARG A 55 10.64 2.93 1.65
N LEU A 56 9.77 3.75 1.07
CA LEU A 56 8.34 3.69 1.28
C LEU A 56 7.70 2.57 0.46
N GLY A 57 6.81 1.79 1.08
CA GLY A 57 6.05 0.74 0.42
C GLY A 57 4.70 0.50 1.07
N PHE A 58 3.91 -0.41 0.49
CA PHE A 58 2.67 -0.88 1.09
C PHE A 58 2.95 -2.02 2.09
N PRO A 59 2.15 -2.14 3.16
CA PRO A 59 2.25 -3.25 4.09
C PRO A 59 1.89 -4.58 3.40
N GLY A 60 2.60 -5.64 3.79
CA GLY A 60 2.53 -6.95 3.17
C GLY A 60 3.86 -7.68 3.26
N GLY A 61 4.01 -8.75 2.49
CA GLY A 61 5.21 -9.57 2.49
C GLY A 61 5.06 -10.83 1.66
N PHE A 62 6.12 -11.63 1.62
CA PHE A 62 6.08 -12.92 0.91
C PHE A 62 5.11 -13.87 1.61
N VAL A 63 4.19 -14.45 0.85
CA VAL A 63 3.28 -15.48 1.34
C VAL A 63 4.01 -16.83 1.35
N ASP A 64 3.72 -17.63 2.38
CA ASP A 64 4.22 -19.00 2.51
C ASP A 64 3.24 -19.97 1.83
N ASP A 65 3.77 -20.96 1.12
CA ASP A 65 3.06 -22.02 0.40
C ASP A 65 2.17 -22.87 1.33
N GLN A 66 2.38 -22.82 2.64
CA GLN A 66 1.50 -23.47 3.63
C GLN A 66 0.21 -22.69 3.93
N SER A 67 0.01 -21.51 3.36
CA SER A 67 -1.21 -20.72 3.53
C SER A 67 -2.33 -21.29 2.67
N SER A 68 -3.55 -21.38 3.21
CA SER A 68 -4.73 -21.86 2.46
C SER A 68 -5.12 -20.96 1.29
N SER A 69 -4.73 -19.69 1.32
CA SER A 69 -4.94 -18.72 0.25
C SER A 69 -3.90 -17.58 0.30
N LEU A 70 -3.85 -16.78 -0.77
CA LEU A 70 -3.06 -15.54 -0.81
C LEU A 70 -3.52 -14.55 0.27
N GLU A 71 -4.83 -14.47 0.50
CA GLU A 71 -5.47 -13.60 1.49
C GLU A 71 -5.10 -14.01 2.91
N ASP A 72 -5.09 -15.31 3.22
CA ASP A 72 -4.66 -15.83 4.53
C ASP A 72 -3.19 -15.55 4.78
N GLY A 73 -2.35 -15.75 3.76
CA GLY A 73 -0.93 -15.43 3.80
C GLY A 73 -0.69 -13.94 4.04
N LEU A 74 -1.42 -13.09 3.31
CA LEU A 74 -1.37 -11.64 3.46
C LEU A 74 -1.82 -11.24 4.87
N HIS A 75 -2.92 -11.79 5.39
CA HIS A 75 -3.42 -11.50 6.74
C HIS A 75 -2.35 -11.81 7.81
N LYS A 76 -1.70 -12.98 7.74
CA LYS A 76 -0.59 -13.34 8.65
C LYS A 76 0.57 -12.34 8.56
N LYS A 77 0.91 -11.88 7.35
CA LYS A 77 1.96 -10.86 7.17
C LYS A 77 1.56 -9.48 7.68
N LEU A 78 0.30 -9.10 7.52
CA LEU A 78 -0.22 -7.85 8.08
C LEU A 78 -0.23 -7.91 9.62
N LEU A 79 -0.61 -9.03 10.23
CA LEU A 79 -0.53 -9.18 11.70
C LEU A 79 0.89 -9.01 12.23
N ASN A 80 1.89 -9.61 11.58
CA ASN A 80 3.29 -9.46 12.00
C ASN A 80 3.80 -8.01 11.86
N SER A 81 3.39 -7.33 10.79
CA SER A 81 3.91 -5.99 10.43
C SER A 81 3.13 -4.81 11.02
N LEU A 82 1.84 -4.99 11.29
CA LEU A 82 0.91 -3.94 11.74
C LEU A 82 0.20 -4.28 13.07
N GLY A 83 0.38 -5.49 13.59
CA GLY A 83 -0.14 -5.91 14.90
C GLY A 83 -1.65 -6.20 14.90
N GLU A 84 -2.19 -6.35 16.11
CA GLU A 84 -3.60 -6.75 16.37
C GLU A 84 -4.65 -5.80 15.81
N GLY A 85 -4.27 -4.60 15.36
CA GLY A 85 -5.21 -3.69 14.70
C GLY A 85 -5.79 -4.27 13.40
N VAL A 86 -5.05 -5.19 12.76
CA VAL A 86 -5.46 -5.91 11.55
C VAL A 86 -6.63 -6.84 11.81
N SER A 87 -6.79 -7.36 13.03
CA SER A 87 -7.89 -8.27 13.42
C SER A 87 -9.29 -7.62 13.33
N THR A 88 -9.37 -6.32 13.05
CA THR A 88 -10.64 -5.58 12.88
C THR A 88 -11.21 -5.61 11.45
N PHE A 89 -10.48 -6.21 10.50
CA PHE A 89 -10.92 -6.36 9.11
C PHE A 89 -10.28 -7.59 8.44
N SER A 90 -10.86 -8.01 7.32
CA SER A 90 -10.28 -9.04 6.45
C SER A 90 -10.02 -8.46 5.07
N VAL A 91 -8.87 -8.78 4.47
CA VAL A 91 -8.63 -8.56 3.04
C VAL A 91 -9.21 -9.75 2.31
N GLU A 92 -10.12 -9.50 1.37
CA GLU A 92 -10.84 -10.56 0.66
C GLU A 92 -10.46 -10.60 -0.81
N HIS A 93 -10.89 -11.64 -1.51
CA HIS A 93 -10.63 -11.77 -2.95
C HIS A 93 -11.20 -10.58 -3.75
N THR A 94 -12.31 -9.98 -3.32
CA THR A 94 -12.89 -8.78 -3.94
C THR A 94 -12.03 -7.52 -3.79
N ASP A 95 -11.06 -7.54 -2.87
CA ASP A 95 -10.07 -6.47 -2.68
C ASP A 95 -8.87 -6.61 -3.63
N TYR A 96 -8.72 -7.75 -4.33
CA TYR A 96 -7.66 -7.99 -5.33
C TYR A 96 -7.78 -7.01 -6.50
N ARG A 97 -6.63 -6.57 -7.04
CA ARG A 97 -6.59 -5.66 -8.19
C ARG A 97 -5.83 -6.22 -9.38
N TYR A 98 -4.58 -6.60 -9.19
CA TYR A 98 -3.75 -7.15 -10.27
C TYR A 98 -2.50 -7.82 -9.70
N THR A 99 -1.81 -8.56 -10.56
CA THR A 99 -0.52 -9.18 -10.27
C THR A 99 0.53 -8.64 -11.23
N LEU A 100 1.73 -8.39 -10.70
CA LEU A 100 2.92 -8.09 -11.49
C LEU A 100 3.91 -9.24 -11.37
N SER A 101 4.48 -9.71 -12.48
CA SER A 101 5.56 -10.68 -12.48
C SER A 101 6.91 -10.00 -12.77
N ASP A 102 7.94 -10.42 -12.04
CA ASP A 102 9.34 -10.14 -12.34
C ASP A 102 10.08 -11.46 -12.54
N ALA A 103 10.26 -11.84 -13.80
CA ALA A 103 10.96 -13.05 -14.19
C ALA A 103 12.44 -13.06 -13.77
N LYS A 104 13.06 -11.89 -13.59
CA LYS A 104 14.47 -11.82 -13.18
C LYS A 104 14.63 -12.24 -11.72
N SER A 105 13.69 -11.84 -10.85
CA SER A 105 13.70 -12.22 -9.44
C SER A 105 12.85 -13.45 -9.12
N GLN A 106 12.11 -13.99 -10.10
CA GLN A 106 11.13 -15.07 -9.91
C GLN A 106 10.11 -14.73 -8.81
N VAL A 107 9.59 -13.50 -8.86
CA VAL A 107 8.58 -13.00 -7.90
C VAL A 107 7.33 -12.62 -8.65
N VAL A 108 6.18 -13.05 -8.13
CA VAL A 108 4.86 -12.50 -8.48
C VAL A 108 4.32 -11.68 -7.32
N ALA A 109 3.86 -10.48 -7.64
CA ALA A 109 3.55 -9.43 -6.70
C ALA A 109 2.06 -9.08 -6.84
N HIS A 110 1.25 -9.61 -5.93
CA HIS A 110 -0.20 -9.44 -5.88
C HIS A 110 -0.56 -8.19 -5.09
N PHE A 111 -1.36 -7.32 -5.71
CA PHE A 111 -1.76 -6.06 -5.11
C PHE A 111 -3.25 -6.02 -4.79
N TYR A 112 -3.54 -5.62 -3.55
CA TYR A 112 -4.90 -5.48 -3.02
C TYR A 112 -5.17 -4.03 -2.62
N THR A 113 -6.45 -3.65 -2.54
CA THR A 113 -6.86 -2.37 -1.97
C THR A 113 -8.03 -2.59 -1.03
N LYS A 114 -7.92 -2.13 0.21
CA LYS A 114 -8.97 -2.28 1.23
C LYS A 114 -9.45 -0.93 1.71
N CYS A 115 -10.73 -0.65 1.51
CA CYS A 115 -11.41 0.47 2.12
C CYS A 115 -11.82 0.11 3.56
N LEU A 116 -11.38 0.91 4.53
CA LEU A 116 -11.70 0.78 5.95
C LEU A 116 -12.52 1.99 6.40
N THR A 117 -13.12 1.89 7.59
CA THR A 117 -13.53 3.10 8.31
C THR A 117 -12.29 3.85 8.82
N LEU A 118 -12.45 5.15 9.12
CA LEU A 118 -11.35 5.94 9.66
C LEU A 118 -10.92 5.42 11.03
N GLU A 119 -11.86 4.92 11.84
CA GLU A 119 -11.60 4.33 13.15
C GLU A 119 -10.78 3.04 13.03
N GLN A 120 -11.13 2.15 12.09
CA GLN A 120 -10.35 0.94 11.81
C GLN A 120 -8.91 1.29 11.39
N LEU A 121 -8.74 2.26 10.48
CA LEU A 121 -7.43 2.68 10.02
C LEU A 121 -6.59 3.30 11.16
N GLN A 122 -7.22 4.10 12.04
CA GLN A 122 -6.57 4.63 13.25
C GLN A 122 -6.22 3.55 14.26
N HIS A 123 -7.04 2.51 14.38
CA HIS A 123 -6.76 1.39 15.25
C HIS A 123 -5.52 0.61 14.77
N VAL A 124 -5.38 0.41 13.45
CA VAL A 124 -4.15 -0.14 12.85
C VAL A 124 -2.94 0.71 13.20
N GLU A 125 -3.00 2.03 13.01
CA GLU A 125 -1.90 2.93 13.36
C GLU A 125 -1.51 2.88 14.83
N ALA A 126 -2.50 2.79 15.73
CA ALA A 126 -2.28 2.72 17.16
C ALA A 126 -1.63 1.40 17.62
N LYS A 127 -1.83 0.31 16.87
CA LYS A 127 -1.30 -1.02 17.21
C LYS A 127 -0.01 -1.37 16.47
N ALA A 128 0.27 -0.73 15.33
CA ALA A 128 1.46 -1.02 14.53
C ALA A 128 2.80 -0.89 15.29
N PRO A 129 3.01 0.09 16.21
CA PRO A 129 4.24 0.15 17.01
C PRO A 129 4.46 -1.02 17.97
N LEU A 130 3.42 -1.83 18.22
CA LEU A 130 3.47 -3.01 19.09
C LEU A 130 3.63 -4.31 18.28
N ALA A 131 3.65 -4.21 16.95
CA ALA A 131 3.78 -5.35 16.06
C ALA A 131 5.17 -5.97 16.15
N LYS A 132 5.24 -7.27 15.82
CA LYS A 132 6.49 -8.05 15.89
C LYS A 132 7.61 -7.42 15.05
N ASP A 133 7.27 -6.93 13.87
CA ASP A 133 8.27 -6.45 12.90
C ASP A 133 8.60 -4.96 13.06
N TYR A 134 7.97 -4.27 14.03
CA TYR A 134 8.23 -2.87 14.30
C TYR A 134 9.66 -2.66 14.83
N GLY A 135 10.39 -1.71 14.23
CA GLY A 135 11.80 -1.46 14.51
C GLY A 135 12.75 -2.46 13.85
N GLN A 136 12.24 -3.41 13.09
CA GLN A 136 13.01 -4.37 12.29
C GLN A 136 12.68 -4.18 10.80
N GLU A 137 11.75 -4.97 10.25
CA GLU A 137 11.37 -4.87 8.84
C GLU A 137 10.54 -3.61 8.53
N VAL A 138 9.79 -3.11 9.53
CA VAL A 138 8.94 -1.92 9.43
C VAL A 138 9.40 -0.87 10.44
N LEU A 139 9.74 0.32 9.94
CA LEU A 139 10.27 1.42 10.76
C LEU A 139 9.23 2.48 11.13
N GLY A 140 8.00 2.36 10.60
CA GLY A 140 6.89 3.23 10.97
C GLY A 140 5.87 3.40 9.86
N LEU A 141 4.62 3.65 10.26
CA LEU A 141 3.54 4.00 9.34
C LEU A 141 3.53 5.50 9.04
N VAL A 142 3.17 5.82 7.81
CA VAL A 142 2.93 7.18 7.35
C VAL A 142 1.61 7.25 6.60
N ARG A 143 0.88 8.36 6.78
CA ARG A 143 -0.27 8.70 5.94
C ARG A 143 0.20 9.45 4.69
N VAL A 144 -0.30 9.06 3.53
CA VAL A 144 -0.07 9.82 2.28
C VAL A 144 -0.82 11.16 2.33
N PRO A 145 -0.16 12.32 2.19
CA PRO A 145 -0.82 13.61 2.15
C PRO A 145 -1.41 13.86 0.76
N LEU A 146 -2.72 13.66 0.59
CA LEU A 146 -3.38 13.75 -0.73
C LEU A 146 -3.70 15.19 -1.18
N TYR A 147 -3.41 16.18 -0.34
CA TYR A 147 -3.57 17.60 -0.66
C TYR A 147 -2.31 18.17 -1.31
N ILE A 148 -2.47 19.33 -1.96
CA ILE A 148 -1.36 20.15 -2.47
C ILE A 148 -1.41 21.49 -1.75
N LEU A 149 -0.29 21.91 -1.16
CA LEU A 149 -0.20 23.22 -0.51
C LEU A 149 -0.11 24.35 -1.55
N ARG A 150 -0.27 25.60 -1.08
CA ARG A 150 -0.30 26.79 -1.96
C ARG A 150 0.99 27.03 -2.74
N ASP A 151 2.12 26.49 -2.26
CA ASP A 151 3.41 26.55 -2.95
C ASP A 151 3.49 25.60 -4.15
N GLY A 152 2.48 24.75 -4.36
CA GLY A 152 2.46 23.74 -5.42
C GLY A 152 3.39 22.55 -5.17
N VAL A 153 4.13 22.53 -4.05
CA VAL A 153 5.17 21.54 -3.75
C VAL A 153 4.79 20.71 -2.53
N GLY A 154 4.32 21.34 -1.45
CA GLY A 154 3.97 20.66 -0.21
C GLY A 154 2.77 19.73 -0.36
N GLY A 155 2.76 18.65 0.43
CA GLY A 155 1.73 17.61 0.37
C GLY A 155 2.11 16.48 -0.59
N LEU A 156 1.21 16.09 -1.48
CA LEU A 156 1.40 14.93 -2.37
C LEU A 156 2.65 15.07 -3.27
N PRO A 157 2.96 16.24 -3.89
CA PRO A 157 4.13 16.34 -4.76
C PRO A 157 5.44 16.11 -3.99
N ALA A 158 5.60 16.72 -2.81
CA ALA A 158 6.74 16.47 -1.94
C ALA A 158 6.81 15.00 -1.48
N PHE A 159 5.66 14.39 -1.14
CA PHE A 159 5.62 12.98 -0.75
C PHE A 159 6.11 12.05 -1.87
N LEU A 160 5.72 12.30 -3.12
CA LEU A 160 6.11 11.49 -4.29
C LEU A 160 7.60 11.62 -4.67
N ARG A 161 8.32 12.59 -4.08
CA ARG A 161 9.78 12.74 -4.23
C ARG A 161 10.58 11.88 -3.25
N ASN A 162 9.92 11.19 -2.30
CA ASN A 162 10.58 10.20 -1.46
C ASN A 162 11.04 8.97 -2.27
N SER A 163 11.87 8.14 -1.66
CA SER A 163 12.28 6.86 -2.23
C SER A 163 11.21 5.79 -2.00
N PHE A 164 10.76 5.13 -3.05
CA PHE A 164 9.77 4.05 -3.00
C PHE A 164 10.38 2.71 -3.40
N ILE A 165 9.87 1.61 -2.83
CA ILE A 165 10.25 0.26 -3.23
C ILE A 165 9.51 -0.14 -4.52
N GLY A 166 10.24 -0.79 -5.44
CA GLY A 166 9.65 -1.38 -6.65
C GLY A 166 8.73 -0.40 -7.39
N ALA A 167 7.50 -0.86 -7.66
CA ALA A 167 6.46 -0.07 -8.32
C ALA A 167 5.53 0.69 -7.36
N SER A 168 5.77 0.70 -6.04
CA SER A 168 4.78 1.20 -5.07
C SER A 168 4.33 2.64 -5.29
N ARG A 169 5.19 3.49 -5.86
CA ARG A 169 4.82 4.86 -6.25
C ARG A 169 3.80 4.88 -7.39
N GLU A 170 4.06 4.13 -8.45
CA GLU A 170 3.17 4.00 -9.61
C GLU A 170 1.84 3.35 -9.19
N GLN A 171 1.90 2.30 -8.36
CA GLN A 171 0.72 1.63 -7.81
C GLN A 171 -0.15 2.58 -7.00
N LEU A 172 0.45 3.41 -6.13
CA LEU A 172 -0.27 4.46 -5.41
C LEU A 172 -1.00 5.40 -6.37
N LEU A 173 -0.32 5.92 -7.38
CA LEU A 173 -0.89 6.88 -8.33
C LEU A 173 -1.99 6.27 -9.20
N GLU A 174 -1.79 5.07 -9.73
CA GLU A 174 -2.78 4.34 -10.53
C GLU A 174 -4.04 4.05 -9.71
N THR A 175 -3.88 3.55 -8.49
CA THR A 175 -5.01 3.23 -7.61
C THR A 175 -5.77 4.47 -7.18
N LEU A 176 -5.09 5.55 -6.81
CA LEU A 176 -5.75 6.80 -6.45
C LEU A 176 -6.57 7.38 -7.61
N ARG A 177 -6.11 7.23 -8.87
CA ARG A 177 -6.89 7.64 -10.06
C ARG A 177 -8.07 6.71 -10.30
N TYR A 178 -7.85 5.40 -10.23
CA TYR A 178 -8.91 4.39 -10.41
C TYR A 178 -10.05 4.58 -9.40
N LEU A 179 -9.72 4.88 -8.14
CA LEU A 179 -10.71 5.16 -7.09
C LEU A 179 -11.37 6.55 -7.19
N GLY A 180 -11.02 7.37 -8.19
CA GLY A 180 -11.51 8.75 -8.31
C GLY A 180 -11.03 9.68 -7.19
N ILE A 181 -10.01 9.28 -6.43
CA ILE A 181 -9.44 10.07 -5.34
C ILE A 181 -8.58 11.19 -5.92
N LEU A 182 -7.75 10.92 -6.93
CA LEU A 182 -7.06 11.97 -7.68
C LEU A 182 -7.88 12.38 -8.91
N VAL A 183 -8.19 13.67 -9.00
CA VAL A 183 -8.85 14.25 -10.18
C VAL A 183 -7.78 14.55 -11.24
N PRO A 184 -8.04 14.28 -12.55
CA PRO A 184 -7.04 14.35 -13.62
C PRO A 184 -6.22 15.66 -13.71
N GLU A 185 -6.74 16.79 -13.23
CA GLU A 185 -6.08 18.10 -13.37
C GLU A 185 -4.83 18.30 -12.49
N THR A 186 -4.56 17.41 -11.53
CA THR A 186 -3.39 17.54 -10.63
C THR A 186 -2.11 16.87 -11.16
N SER A 187 -2.17 16.18 -12.31
CA SER A 187 -1.07 15.33 -12.79
C SER A 187 -0.10 16.01 -13.78
N GLN A 188 -0.43 17.16 -14.39
CA GLN A 188 0.43 17.74 -15.44
C GLN A 188 1.46 18.76 -14.95
N SER A 189 1.28 19.38 -13.78
CA SER A 189 2.23 20.35 -13.22
C SER A 189 3.28 19.76 -12.28
N SER A 190 3.09 18.51 -11.82
CA SER A 190 3.89 17.92 -10.73
C SER A 190 4.96 16.92 -11.21
N MET A 191 5.20 16.85 -12.54
CA MET A 191 6.15 15.92 -13.19
C MET A 191 7.31 16.62 -13.92
N LYS A 192 7.64 17.86 -13.55
CA LYS A 192 8.89 18.52 -13.96
C LYS A 192 9.78 18.80 -12.77
#